data_AF-A0A6J1M0K8-F1
#
_entry.id   AF-A0A6J1M0K8-F1
#
_cell.length_a   1.000
_cell.length_b   1.000
_cell.length_c   1.000
_cell.angle_alpha   90.00
_cell.angle_beta   90.00
_cell.angle_gamma   90.00
#
_symmetry.space_group_name_H-M   'P 1'
#
loop_
_entity.id
_entity.type
_entity.pdbx_description
1 polymer ?
#
loop_
_entity_poly.entity_id
_entity_poly.type
_entity_poly.pdbx_seq_one_letter_code
_entity_poly.pdbx_strand_id
1 'polypeptide(L)'
;MQNAGSNWQDLRPRERMEYLLKTGHLSDCSFVVYDNDGKKVILKYHKFVLMSVSPVFERMFEGDFEEAKIPDNIVLDDVSGNDFKKFMEYLYWHDNRRLDTYDLQTLQTLIYLSKKFMVTFFTNNCLNVIKRRLSSGLEADVTIDLFEYSHQLEDEELVTNIRSKFRFNPDAYINAAAVFDLSSEVFLKFIEEFNDIVGDKLRFSVIDRYCKIHGLVESSEQFSQNTSIVDSDHDDECGDYSPVIKKVKALVEAPKTDIKNAEETERDIENESFKKDENENDTEKSTDPNTEQITKEQNDEKEQKKKEEYISNLLKSIKFTSMTAYDFCAGPGTSNLLTIEKKYEVLSSICIAEYKMHLLSSF
;
A
#
# COMPACT_ATOMS: atom_id res chain seq x y z
N MET A 1 -1.19 27.41 38.58
CA MET A 1 -0.18 28.40 39.02
C MET A 1 1.10 28.11 38.28
N GLN A 2 1.47 29.01 37.35
CA GLN A 2 2.68 28.91 36.53
C GLN A 2 3.90 29.17 37.41
N ASN A 3 4.91 28.31 37.30
CA ASN A 3 6.14 28.36 38.10
C ASN A 3 7.05 29.48 37.55
N ALA A 4 6.71 30.73 37.83
CA ALA A 4 7.39 31.93 37.34
C ALA A 4 8.62 32.31 38.20
N GLY A 5 9.46 31.34 38.59
CA GLY A 5 10.50 31.60 39.61
C GLY A 5 11.74 30.72 39.63
N SER A 6 11.99 29.87 38.63
CA SER A 6 13.26 29.12 38.54
C SER A 6 13.94 29.44 37.23
N ASN A 7 15.24 29.75 37.25
CA ASN A 7 16.01 29.90 36.01
C ASN A 7 15.95 28.56 35.27
N TRP A 8 15.70 28.59 33.96
CA TRP A 8 15.59 27.35 33.19
C TRP A 8 16.92 26.58 33.18
N GLN A 9 18.05 27.26 33.39
CA GLN A 9 19.38 26.65 33.52
C GLN A 9 19.50 25.75 34.75
N ASP A 10 18.68 25.95 35.78
CA ASP A 10 18.65 25.16 37.01
C ASP A 10 17.82 23.86 36.86
N LEU A 11 17.09 23.69 35.75
CA LEU A 11 16.37 22.46 35.45
C LEU A 11 17.33 21.28 35.17
N ARG A 12 16.85 20.04 35.33
CA ARG A 12 17.67 18.86 34.98
C ARG A 12 17.96 18.86 33.47
N PRO A 13 19.06 18.22 33.00
CA PRO A 13 19.47 18.27 31.59
C PRO A 13 18.34 18.02 30.58
N ARG A 14 17.50 17.01 30.82
CA ARG A 14 16.34 16.71 29.96
C ARG A 14 15.27 17.81 29.99
N GLU A 15 14.94 18.32 31.17
CA GLU A 15 13.93 19.37 31.35
C GLU A 15 14.38 20.71 30.73
N ARG A 16 15.70 20.98 30.71
CA ARG A 16 16.26 22.12 29.95
C ARG A 16 15.99 21.98 28.46
N MET A 17 16.25 20.80 27.92
CA MET A 17 16.04 20.53 26.49
C MET A 17 14.55 20.59 26.11
N GLU A 18 13.67 20.10 26.99
CA GLU A 18 12.22 20.26 26.86
C GLU A 18 11.78 21.73 26.92
N TYR A 19 12.36 22.53 27.84
CA TYR A 19 12.10 23.96 27.91
C TYR A 19 12.51 24.68 26.62
N LEU A 20 13.72 24.43 26.11
CA LEU A 20 14.21 25.01 24.85
C LEU A 20 13.31 24.64 23.68
N LEU A 21 12.95 23.36 23.55
CA LEU A 21 12.04 22.88 22.50
C LEU A 21 10.66 23.55 22.55
N LYS A 22 10.05 23.62 23.74
CA LYS A 22 8.69 24.16 23.90
C LYS A 22 8.61 25.67 23.73
N THR A 23 9.63 26.39 24.18
CA THR A 23 9.62 27.85 24.16
C THR A 23 10.23 28.44 22.89
N GLY A 24 11.06 27.67 22.17
CA GLY A 24 11.88 28.18 21.08
C GLY A 24 12.95 29.17 21.55
N HIS A 25 13.23 29.25 22.85
CA HIS A 25 14.28 30.13 23.37
C HIS A 25 15.64 29.71 22.81
N LEU A 26 16.38 30.64 22.20
CA LEU A 26 17.66 30.40 21.51
C LEU A 26 17.57 29.60 20.19
N SER A 27 16.38 29.45 19.62
CA SER A 27 16.24 28.82 18.31
C SER A 27 16.94 29.62 17.21
N ASP A 28 17.67 28.94 16.34
CA ASP A 28 18.46 29.49 15.23
C ASP A 28 18.11 28.81 13.88
N CYS A 29 17.08 27.96 13.83
CA CYS A 29 16.46 27.48 12.60
C CYS A 29 14.94 27.31 12.74
N SER A 30 14.26 27.22 11.60
CA SER A 30 12.80 27.04 11.52
C SER A 30 12.41 26.12 10.37
N PHE A 31 11.36 25.34 10.59
CA PHE A 31 10.77 24.46 9.59
C PHE A 31 9.32 24.90 9.35
N VAL A 32 8.94 24.95 8.08
CA VAL A 32 7.56 25.13 7.66
C VAL A 32 6.94 23.75 7.51
N VAL A 33 5.88 23.49 8.26
CA VAL A 33 5.07 22.28 8.14
C VAL A 33 3.60 22.67 7.94
N TYR A 34 2.78 21.68 7.59
CA TYR A 34 1.33 21.87 7.47
C TYR A 34 0.63 21.04 8.53
N ASP A 35 -0.34 21.64 9.22
CA ASP A 35 -1.21 20.88 10.11
C ASP A 35 -2.27 20.08 9.31
N ASN A 36 -3.12 19.36 10.03
CA ASN A 36 -4.13 18.49 9.41
C ASN A 36 -5.18 19.28 8.59
N ASP A 37 -5.31 20.60 8.82
CA ASP A 37 -6.21 21.48 8.08
C ASP A 37 -5.51 22.15 6.88
N GLY A 38 -4.27 21.73 6.57
CA GLY A 38 -3.44 22.30 5.50
C GLY A 38 -2.91 23.69 5.83
N LYS A 39 -3.00 24.13 7.09
CA LYS A 39 -2.52 25.45 7.49
C LYS A 39 -1.03 25.41 7.74
N LYS A 40 -0.34 26.42 7.19
CA LYS A 40 1.10 26.64 7.39
C LYS A 40 1.40 26.89 8.88
N VAL A 41 2.32 26.11 9.44
CA VAL A 41 2.84 26.22 10.80
C VAL A 41 4.36 26.33 10.76
N ILE A 42 4.91 27.33 11.45
CA ILE A 42 6.36 27.53 11.57
C ILE A 42 6.81 26.96 12.92
N LEU A 43 7.75 26.02 12.88
CA LEU A 43 8.31 25.36 14.07
C LEU A 43 9.78 25.74 14.23
N LYS A 44 10.15 26.21 15.42
CA LYS A 44 11.48 26.73 15.74
C LYS A 44 12.33 25.69 16.47
N TYR A 45 13.58 25.54 16.05
CA TYR A 45 14.51 24.54 16.60
C TYR A 45 15.95 25.07 16.67
N HIS A 46 16.86 24.22 17.12
CA HIS A 46 18.26 24.53 17.40
C HIS A 46 19.16 23.72 16.47
N LYS A 47 19.90 24.38 15.57
CA LYS A 47 20.84 23.78 14.62
C LYS A 47 21.79 22.84 15.34
N PHE A 48 22.42 23.28 16.43
CA PHE A 48 23.36 22.45 17.19
C PHE A 48 22.77 21.08 17.59
N VAL A 49 21.54 21.05 18.10
CA VAL A 49 20.87 19.80 18.49
C VAL A 49 20.68 18.90 17.27
N LEU A 50 20.17 19.47 16.17
CA LEU A 50 19.87 18.72 14.95
C LEU A 50 21.13 18.20 14.25
N MET A 51 22.18 19.01 14.14
CA MET A 51 23.46 18.61 13.55
C MET A 51 24.13 17.52 14.37
N SER A 52 24.01 17.58 15.70
CA SER A 52 24.62 16.56 16.59
C SER A 52 24.04 15.15 16.42
N VAL A 53 22.86 15.03 15.80
CA VAL A 53 22.15 13.74 15.65
C VAL A 53 21.95 13.32 14.19
N SER A 54 22.26 14.18 13.22
CA SER A 54 22.00 13.94 11.80
C SER A 54 23.06 14.58 10.91
N PRO A 55 23.73 13.79 10.06
CA PRO A 55 24.64 14.33 9.05
C PRO A 55 23.91 15.12 7.95
N VAL A 56 22.61 14.86 7.75
CA VAL A 56 21.77 15.63 6.80
C VAL A 56 21.58 17.04 7.33
N PHE A 57 21.26 17.19 8.62
CA PHE A 57 21.14 18.53 9.22
C PHE A 57 22.49 19.25 9.29
N GLU A 58 23.59 18.56 9.60
CA GLU A 58 24.94 19.14 9.55
C GLU A 58 25.25 19.70 8.15
N ARG A 59 25.07 18.87 7.11
CA ARG A 59 25.24 19.29 5.71
C ARG A 59 24.32 20.45 5.33
N MET A 60 23.06 20.38 5.73
CA MET A 60 22.04 21.39 5.42
C MET A 60 22.40 22.75 6.01
N PHE A 61 22.94 22.81 7.24
CA PHE A 61 23.18 24.06 7.96
C PHE A 61 24.59 24.63 7.81
N GLU A 62 25.61 23.77 7.67
CA GLU A 62 27.02 24.19 7.51
C GLU A 62 27.46 24.21 6.04
N GLY A 63 26.68 23.62 5.14
CA GLY A 63 26.93 23.71 3.70
C GLY A 63 26.46 25.03 3.10
N ASP A 64 26.83 25.28 1.84
CA ASP A 64 26.45 26.48 1.09
C ASP A 64 24.98 26.48 0.58
N PHE A 65 24.10 25.74 1.26
CA PHE A 65 22.69 25.56 0.90
C PHE A 65 21.86 26.81 1.20
N GLU A 66 20.85 27.10 0.36
CA GLU A 66 19.95 28.25 0.57
C GLU A 66 19.07 28.05 1.81
N GLU A 67 18.79 26.80 2.15
CA GLU A 67 18.04 26.35 3.31
C GLU A 67 18.64 26.85 4.64
N ALA A 68 19.97 27.02 4.70
CA ALA A 68 20.66 27.57 5.87
C ALA A 68 20.60 29.10 5.95
N LYS A 69 20.38 29.77 4.82
CA LYS A 69 20.59 31.21 4.63
C LYS A 69 19.33 32.05 4.89
N ILE A 70 18.14 31.46 4.75
CA ILE A 70 16.87 32.20 4.80
C ILE A 70 15.91 31.57 5.83
N PRO A 71 15.32 32.37 6.74
CA PRO A 71 14.22 31.93 7.59
C PRO A 71 13.04 31.40 6.75
N ASP A 72 12.37 30.35 7.21
CA ASP A 72 11.24 29.68 6.52
C ASP A 72 11.54 28.94 5.21
N ASN A 73 12.81 28.74 4.84
CA ASN A 73 13.16 28.06 3.58
C ASN A 73 13.09 26.53 3.65
N ILE A 74 13.05 25.95 4.86
CA ILE A 74 12.94 24.49 5.01
C ILE A 74 11.48 24.10 5.12
N VAL A 75 10.90 23.68 4.00
CA VAL A 75 9.49 23.26 3.91
C VAL A 75 9.39 21.73 3.94
N LEU A 76 8.46 21.22 4.75
CA LEU A 76 8.07 19.81 4.80
C LEU A 76 6.56 19.72 4.57
N ASP A 77 6.19 19.30 3.37
CA ASP A 77 4.81 19.12 2.88
C ASP A 77 4.42 17.65 2.70
N ASP A 78 5.38 16.73 2.84
CA ASP A 78 5.19 15.29 2.72
C ASP A 78 4.88 14.58 4.04
N VAL A 79 4.78 15.32 5.14
CA VAL A 79 4.45 14.78 6.47
C VAL A 79 3.58 15.74 7.28
N SER A 80 2.71 15.18 8.12
CA SER A 80 1.93 16.00 9.05
C SER A 80 2.84 16.76 10.02
N GLY A 81 2.50 18.02 10.31
CA GLY A 81 3.22 18.81 11.30
C GLY A 81 3.22 18.18 12.70
N ASN A 82 2.24 17.33 13.01
CA ASN A 82 2.18 16.60 14.27
C ASN A 82 3.22 15.47 14.34
N ASP A 83 3.39 14.68 13.27
CA ASP A 83 4.38 13.61 13.25
C ASP A 83 5.80 14.17 13.16
N PHE A 84 5.99 15.28 12.46
CA PHE A 84 7.27 15.99 12.47
C PHE A 84 7.61 16.52 13.87
N LYS A 85 6.63 17.03 14.63
CA LYS A 85 6.85 17.40 16.04
C LYS A 85 7.29 16.21 16.89
N LYS A 86 6.63 15.04 16.76
CA LYS A 86 7.04 13.82 17.48
C LYS A 86 8.47 13.39 17.12
N PHE A 87 8.86 13.54 15.85
CA PHE A 87 10.23 13.28 15.41
C PHE A 87 11.22 14.21 16.11
N MET A 88 10.95 15.52 16.11
CA MET A 88 11.83 16.51 16.75
C MET A 88 11.88 16.35 18.28
N GLU A 89 10.75 16.05 18.93
CA GLU A 89 10.70 15.70 20.35
C GLU A 89 11.64 14.54 20.70
N TYR A 90 11.67 13.51 19.85
CA TYR A 90 12.57 12.39 20.06
C TYR A 90 14.05 12.78 19.90
N LEU A 91 14.39 13.61 18.90
CA LEU A 91 15.76 14.11 18.72
C LEU A 91 16.28 14.92 19.92
N TYR A 92 15.38 15.55 20.67
CA TYR A 92 15.74 16.36 21.84
C TYR A 92 15.90 15.51 23.11
N TRP A 93 15.14 14.43 23.26
CA TRP A 93 15.09 13.68 24.54
C TRP A 93 15.67 12.28 24.48
N HIS A 94 15.72 11.67 23.30
CA HIS A 94 16.09 10.26 23.10
C HIS A 94 15.33 9.28 24.02
N ASP A 95 14.01 9.49 24.21
CA ASP A 95 13.18 8.68 25.11
C ASP A 95 12.44 7.56 24.38
N ASN A 96 13.03 6.36 24.41
CA ASN A 96 12.44 5.16 23.80
C ASN A 96 11.08 4.76 24.39
N ARG A 97 10.76 5.15 25.64
CA ARG A 97 9.49 4.78 26.28
C ARG A 97 8.28 5.43 25.60
N ARG A 98 8.47 6.59 24.95
CA ARG A 98 7.38 7.25 24.21
C ARG A 98 7.04 6.52 22.92
N LEU A 99 8.01 5.82 22.31
CA LEU A 99 7.76 5.05 21.09
C LEU A 99 6.73 3.94 21.32
N ASP A 100 6.74 3.33 22.51
CA ASP A 100 5.73 2.35 22.92
C ASP A 100 4.30 2.88 22.95
N THR A 101 4.11 4.21 23.04
CA THR A 101 2.78 4.84 23.11
C THR A 101 2.20 5.19 21.75
N TYR A 102 3.02 5.18 20.70
CA TYR A 102 2.60 5.55 19.35
C TYR A 102 1.96 4.37 18.60
N ASP A 103 0.94 4.62 17.79
CA ASP A 103 0.41 3.61 16.88
C ASP A 103 1.42 3.20 15.80
N LEU A 104 1.12 2.13 15.05
CA LEU A 104 2.03 1.63 14.02
C LEU A 104 2.22 2.65 12.91
N GLN A 105 1.17 3.35 12.49
CA GLN A 105 1.25 4.37 11.44
C GLN A 105 2.23 5.49 11.82
N THR A 106 2.12 6.02 13.04
CA THR A 106 3.07 7.01 13.57
C THR A 106 4.48 6.45 13.59
N LEU A 107 4.69 5.20 14.03
CA LEU A 107 6.02 4.57 14.02
C LEU A 107 6.59 4.45 12.61
N GLN A 108 5.78 4.10 11.62
CA GLN A 108 6.17 4.05 10.21
C GLN A 108 6.57 5.43 9.67
N THR A 109 5.80 6.47 10.00
CA THR A 109 6.14 7.87 9.66
C THR A 109 7.43 8.31 10.34
N LEU A 110 7.66 7.94 11.60
CA LEU A 110 8.90 8.23 12.31
C LEU A 110 10.11 7.50 11.68
N ILE A 111 9.93 6.26 11.23
CA ILE A 111 10.95 5.51 10.47
C ILE A 111 11.26 6.21 9.14
N TYR A 112 10.23 6.67 8.43
CA TYR A 112 10.40 7.44 7.21
C TYR A 112 11.23 8.71 7.46
N LEU A 113 10.86 9.51 8.47
CA LEU A 113 11.59 10.73 8.83
C LEU A 113 13.02 10.43 9.28
N SER A 114 13.22 9.39 10.08
CA SER A 114 14.56 9.02 10.54
C SER A 114 15.44 8.50 9.41
N LYS A 115 14.89 7.80 8.41
CA LYS A 115 15.61 7.48 7.16
C LYS A 115 15.92 8.74 6.35
N LYS A 116 14.94 9.63 6.14
CA LYS A 116 15.09 10.90 5.39
C LYS A 116 16.21 11.79 5.95
N PHE A 117 16.30 11.87 7.27
CA PHE A 117 17.34 12.66 7.97
C PHE A 117 18.52 11.82 8.47
N MET A 118 18.66 10.57 8.04
CA MET A 118 19.76 9.65 8.41
C MET A 118 20.01 9.49 9.92
N VAL A 119 18.94 9.49 10.73
CA VAL A 119 18.99 9.26 12.18
C VAL A 119 18.84 7.76 12.46
N THR A 120 19.88 6.98 12.14
CA THR A 120 19.84 5.52 12.10
C THR A 120 19.45 4.86 13.42
N PHE A 121 19.92 5.38 14.56
CA PHE A 121 19.56 4.83 15.88
C PHE A 121 18.05 4.96 16.15
N PHE A 122 17.42 6.04 15.67
CA PHE A 122 15.98 6.24 15.81
C PHE A 122 15.21 5.25 14.95
N THR A 123 15.63 5.06 13.69
CA THR A 123 15.08 4.01 12.81
C THR A 123 15.05 2.66 13.50
N ASN A 124 16.20 2.26 14.08
CA ASN A 124 16.33 0.99 14.77
C ASN A 124 15.44 0.89 16.02
N ASN A 125 15.32 1.98 16.80
CA ASN A 125 14.47 1.98 17.99
C ASN A 125 12.98 1.87 17.65
N CYS A 126 12.51 2.51 16.58
CA CYS A 126 11.13 2.32 16.09
C CYS A 126 10.90 0.88 15.60
N LEU A 127 11.82 0.33 14.81
CA LEU A 127 11.73 -1.06 14.33
C LEU A 127 11.72 -2.06 15.48
N ASN A 128 12.51 -1.83 16.54
CA ASN A 128 12.50 -2.67 17.74
C ASN A 128 11.16 -2.66 18.47
N VAL A 129 10.45 -1.52 18.48
CA VAL A 129 9.09 -1.43 19.03
C VAL A 129 8.12 -2.26 18.18
N ILE A 130 8.18 -2.11 16.85
CA ILE A 130 7.38 -2.89 15.91
C ILE A 130 7.63 -4.40 16.08
N LYS A 131 8.90 -4.82 16.11
CA LYS A 131 9.30 -6.22 16.31
C LYS A 131 8.78 -6.78 17.64
N ARG A 132 8.88 -6.02 18.74
CA ARG A 132 8.33 -6.41 20.05
C ARG A 132 6.81 -6.58 20.02
N ARG A 133 6.08 -5.70 19.32
CA ARG A 133 4.62 -5.82 19.16
C ARG A 133 4.24 -7.03 18.33
N LEU A 134 4.92 -7.26 17.21
CA LEU A 134 4.76 -8.46 16.39
C LEU A 134 5.01 -9.74 17.21
N SER A 135 6.06 -9.77 18.04
CA SER A 135 6.32 -10.90 18.94
C SER A 135 5.17 -11.13 19.92
N SER A 136 4.55 -10.07 20.43
CA SER A 136 3.44 -10.11 21.39
C SER A 136 2.10 -10.55 20.78
N GLY A 137 1.99 -10.54 19.45
CA GLY A 137 0.77 -10.88 18.72
C GLY A 137 0.07 -9.64 18.20
N LEU A 138 0.12 -9.46 16.88
CA LEU A 138 -0.67 -8.47 16.15
C LEU A 138 -1.82 -9.17 15.45
N GLU A 139 -2.89 -8.43 15.16
CA GLU A 139 -3.99 -8.90 14.32
C GLU A 139 -3.51 -9.33 12.93
N ALA A 140 -4.27 -10.20 12.28
CA ALA A 140 -3.89 -10.77 10.98
C ALA A 140 -3.69 -9.66 9.93
N ASP A 141 -4.70 -8.81 9.73
CA ASP A 141 -4.65 -7.72 8.75
C ASP A 141 -3.47 -6.77 8.99
N VAL A 142 -3.24 -6.37 10.25
CA VAL A 142 -2.11 -5.52 10.64
C VAL A 142 -0.76 -6.19 10.34
N THR A 143 -0.69 -7.52 10.51
CA THR A 143 0.53 -8.28 10.21
C THR A 143 0.79 -8.36 8.70
N ILE A 144 -0.28 -8.43 7.89
CA ILE A 144 -0.19 -8.39 6.43
C ILE A 144 0.26 -7.00 5.94
N ASP A 145 -0.31 -5.93 6.47
CA ASP A 145 0.13 -4.56 6.17
C ASP A 145 1.61 -4.36 6.54
N LEU A 146 2.03 -4.96 7.66
CA LEU A 146 3.41 -4.92 8.09
C LEU A 146 4.34 -5.74 7.17
N PHE A 147 3.84 -6.80 6.53
CA PHE A 147 4.58 -7.58 5.54
C PHE A 147 4.90 -6.74 4.30
N GLU A 148 3.89 -6.07 3.74
CA GLU A 148 4.05 -5.09 2.66
C GLU A 148 5.08 -4.02 3.03
N TYR A 149 4.90 -3.40 4.20
CA TYR A 149 5.80 -2.37 4.68
C TYR A 149 7.24 -2.88 4.88
N SER A 150 7.41 -4.11 5.38
CA SER A 150 8.74 -4.69 5.59
C SER A 150 9.52 -4.89 4.29
N HIS A 151 8.83 -5.26 3.20
CA HIS A 151 9.43 -5.33 1.87
C HIS A 151 9.75 -3.95 1.31
N GLN A 152 8.87 -2.96 1.48
CA GLN A 152 9.14 -1.57 1.06
C GLN A 152 10.35 -0.97 1.79
N LEU A 153 10.59 -1.38 3.04
CA LEU A 153 11.75 -0.95 3.81
C LEU A 153 13.04 -1.73 3.52
N GLU A 154 12.95 -2.85 2.82
CA GLU A 154 14.02 -3.85 2.66
C GLU A 154 14.57 -4.35 4.02
N ASP A 155 13.68 -4.56 5.01
CA ASP A 155 14.05 -5.09 6.34
C ASP A 155 13.84 -6.60 6.41
N GLU A 156 14.88 -7.36 6.02
CA GLU A 156 14.87 -8.83 6.00
C GLU A 156 14.65 -9.48 7.37
N GLU A 157 15.05 -8.81 8.46
CA GLU A 157 14.83 -9.31 9.82
C GLU A 157 13.34 -9.25 10.17
N LEU A 158 12.67 -8.14 9.82
CA LEU A 158 11.24 -7.98 10.00
C LEU A 158 10.45 -8.97 9.12
N VAL A 159 10.82 -9.13 7.85
CA VAL A 159 10.24 -10.14 6.95
C VAL A 159 10.35 -11.54 7.57
N THR A 160 11.53 -11.90 8.08
CA THR A 160 11.77 -13.21 8.73
C THR A 160 10.89 -13.40 9.97
N ASN A 161 10.75 -12.36 10.80
CA ASN A 161 9.90 -12.40 11.98
C ASN A 161 8.42 -12.58 11.61
N ILE A 162 7.93 -11.94 10.54
CA ILE A 162 6.56 -12.09 10.05
C ILE A 162 6.34 -13.48 9.45
N ARG A 163 7.28 -13.97 8.62
CA ARG A 163 7.25 -15.34 8.07
C ARG A 163 7.14 -16.39 9.17
N SER A 164 7.79 -16.18 10.31
CA SER A 164 7.66 -17.08 11.47
C SER A 164 6.22 -17.17 11.99
N LYS A 165 5.45 -16.07 11.93
CA LYS A 165 4.03 -16.03 12.29
C LYS A 165 3.17 -16.77 11.28
N PHE A 166 3.43 -16.60 9.98
CA PHE A 166 2.74 -17.36 8.92
C PHE A 166 2.93 -18.86 9.10
N ARG A 167 4.17 -19.31 9.38
CA ARG A 167 4.47 -20.73 9.64
C ARG A 167 3.77 -21.28 10.88
N PHE A 168 3.58 -20.44 11.91
CA PHE A 168 2.97 -20.87 13.16
C PHE A 168 1.44 -21.02 13.07
N ASN A 169 0.77 -20.14 12.33
CA ASN A 169 -0.70 -20.16 12.19
C ASN A 169 -1.14 -19.74 10.78
N PRO A 170 -0.90 -20.57 9.75
CA PRO A 170 -1.06 -20.15 8.36
C PRO A 170 -2.51 -19.79 8.00
N ASP A 171 -3.48 -20.51 8.55
CA ASP A 171 -4.90 -20.32 8.25
C ASP A 171 -5.43 -18.94 8.70
N ALA A 172 -4.81 -18.34 9.72
CA ALA A 172 -5.18 -17.01 10.18
C ALA A 172 -4.76 -15.88 9.23
N TYR A 173 -3.75 -16.10 8.39
CA TYR A 173 -3.15 -15.04 7.55
C TYR A 173 -3.45 -15.21 6.06
N ILE A 174 -3.47 -16.44 5.54
CA ILE A 174 -3.54 -16.71 4.09
C ILE A 174 -4.72 -16.05 3.37
N ASN A 175 -5.84 -15.87 4.06
CA ASN A 175 -7.07 -15.27 3.50
C ASN A 175 -7.58 -14.09 4.36
N ALA A 176 -6.67 -13.42 5.09
CA ALA A 176 -6.99 -12.17 5.80
C ALA A 176 -7.42 -11.09 4.79
N ALA A 177 -8.18 -10.09 5.24
CA ALA A 177 -8.76 -9.09 4.33
C ALA A 177 -7.68 -8.25 3.67
N ALA A 178 -6.67 -7.83 4.43
CA ALA A 178 -5.56 -7.00 3.94
C ALA A 178 -4.69 -7.70 2.87
N VAL A 179 -4.76 -9.03 2.74
CA VAL A 179 -4.05 -9.77 1.67
C VAL A 179 -4.45 -9.28 0.29
N PHE A 180 -5.72 -8.87 0.14
CA PHE A 180 -6.25 -8.42 -1.15
C PHE A 180 -5.88 -6.98 -1.49
N ASP A 181 -5.29 -6.25 -0.54
CA ASP A 181 -4.81 -4.87 -0.74
C ASP A 181 -3.29 -4.82 -1.01
N LEU A 182 -2.59 -5.97 -0.94
CA LEU A 182 -1.15 -6.08 -1.24
C LEU A 182 -0.82 -5.65 -2.67
N SER A 183 0.33 -5.01 -2.84
CA SER A 183 0.86 -4.70 -4.16
C SER A 183 1.18 -5.98 -4.94
N SER A 184 1.12 -5.95 -6.28
CA SER A 184 1.29 -7.16 -7.09
C SER A 184 2.62 -7.88 -6.85
N GLU A 185 3.70 -7.13 -6.62
CA GLU A 185 5.02 -7.69 -6.30
C GLU A 185 5.02 -8.39 -4.94
N VAL A 186 4.46 -7.74 -3.91
CA VAL A 186 4.42 -8.30 -2.55
C VAL A 186 3.44 -9.46 -2.46
N PHE A 187 2.30 -9.41 -3.14
CA PHE A 187 1.34 -10.52 -3.17
C PHE A 187 1.95 -11.81 -3.73
N LEU A 188 2.80 -11.70 -4.76
CA LEU A 188 3.52 -12.85 -5.31
C LEU A 188 4.45 -13.46 -4.25
N LYS A 189 5.29 -12.63 -3.61
CA LYS A 189 6.17 -13.06 -2.51
C LYS A 189 5.36 -13.67 -1.37
N PHE A 190 4.24 -13.06 -1.01
CA PHE A 190 3.32 -13.53 0.02
C PHE A 190 2.82 -14.94 -0.26
N ILE A 191 2.31 -15.22 -1.46
CA ILE A 191 1.81 -16.55 -1.84
C ILE A 191 2.92 -17.63 -1.81
N GLU A 192 4.15 -17.24 -2.13
CA GLU A 192 5.32 -18.12 -2.04
C GLU A 192 5.66 -18.49 -0.59
N GLU A 193 5.37 -17.63 0.39
CA GLU A 193 5.58 -17.94 1.81
C GLU A 193 4.78 -19.13 2.31
N PHE A 194 3.64 -19.41 1.67
CA PHE A 194 2.75 -20.51 2.02
C PHE A 194 2.95 -21.77 1.16
N ASN A 195 3.96 -21.77 0.28
CA ASN A 195 4.40 -22.99 -0.41
C ASN A 195 4.65 -24.10 0.61
N ASP A 196 4.08 -25.28 0.36
CA ASP A 196 4.20 -26.48 1.21
C ASP A 196 3.61 -26.38 2.64
N ILE A 197 3.08 -25.22 3.03
CA ILE A 197 2.44 -25.00 4.34
C ILE A 197 0.92 -25.04 4.22
N VAL A 198 0.39 -24.43 3.16
CA VAL A 198 -1.05 -24.41 2.87
C VAL A 198 -1.32 -25.21 1.60
N GLY A 199 -2.40 -26.00 1.62
CA GLY A 199 -2.82 -26.78 0.47
C GLY A 199 -3.08 -25.92 -0.77
N ASP A 200 -2.64 -26.41 -1.92
CA ASP A 200 -2.72 -25.71 -3.21
C ASP A 200 -4.14 -25.25 -3.57
N LYS A 201 -5.17 -26.00 -3.14
CA LYS A 201 -6.58 -25.63 -3.36
C LYS A 201 -6.91 -24.27 -2.74
N LEU A 202 -6.54 -24.07 -1.47
CA LEU A 202 -6.82 -22.83 -0.76
C LEU A 202 -5.96 -21.69 -1.33
N ARG A 203 -4.67 -21.94 -1.58
CA ARG A 203 -3.77 -20.95 -2.19
C ARG A 203 -4.27 -20.48 -3.56
N PHE A 204 -4.72 -21.41 -4.40
CA PHE A 204 -5.34 -21.08 -5.68
C PHE A 204 -6.59 -20.22 -5.50
N SER A 205 -7.46 -20.53 -4.53
CA SER A 205 -8.67 -19.72 -4.29
C SER A 205 -8.36 -18.28 -3.87
N VAL A 206 -7.27 -18.07 -3.10
CA VAL A 206 -6.79 -16.74 -2.73
C VAL A 206 -6.24 -15.99 -3.94
N ILE A 207 -5.44 -16.65 -4.78
CA ILE A 207 -4.95 -16.10 -6.06
C ILE A 207 -6.13 -15.72 -6.97
N ASP A 208 -7.10 -16.61 -7.14
CA ASP A 208 -8.29 -16.37 -7.97
C ASP A 208 -9.09 -15.16 -7.48
N ARG A 209 -9.28 -15.05 -6.16
CA ARG A 209 -9.95 -13.90 -5.57
C ARG A 209 -9.16 -12.60 -5.75
N TYR A 210 -7.85 -12.61 -5.52
CA TYR A 210 -6.98 -11.46 -5.74
C TYR A 210 -7.07 -10.97 -7.19
N CYS A 211 -6.91 -11.88 -8.15
CA CYS A 211 -6.99 -11.56 -9.57
C CYS A 211 -8.34 -10.97 -9.98
N LYS A 212 -9.45 -11.45 -9.41
CA LYS A 212 -10.78 -10.88 -9.65
C LYS A 212 -10.93 -9.47 -9.08
N ILE A 213 -10.47 -9.24 -7.84
CA ILE A 213 -10.55 -7.92 -7.19
C ILE A 213 -9.75 -6.87 -7.98
N HIS A 214 -8.57 -7.25 -8.47
CA HIS A 214 -7.69 -6.37 -9.23
C HIS A 214 -7.98 -6.32 -10.73
N GLY A 215 -9.10 -6.90 -11.19
CA GLY A 215 -9.52 -6.86 -12.60
C GLY A 215 -8.52 -7.52 -13.56
N LEU A 216 -7.73 -8.48 -13.08
CA LEU A 216 -6.77 -9.23 -13.89
C LEU A 216 -7.45 -10.29 -14.76
N VAL A 217 -8.70 -10.62 -14.45
CA VAL A 217 -9.50 -11.60 -15.17
C VAL A 217 -10.95 -11.12 -15.24
N GLU A 218 -11.62 -11.39 -16.35
CA GLU A 218 -13.03 -11.07 -16.51
C GLU A 218 -13.89 -11.81 -15.47
N SER A 219 -14.72 -11.05 -14.78
CA SER A 219 -15.76 -11.59 -13.91
C SER A 219 -16.77 -12.33 -14.79
N SER A 220 -17.00 -13.61 -14.53
CA SER A 220 -18.10 -14.32 -15.17
C SER A 220 -19.44 -13.79 -14.65
N GLU A 221 -19.93 -12.69 -15.23
CA GLU A 221 -21.35 -12.38 -15.11
C GLU A 221 -22.15 -13.54 -15.73
N GLN A 222 -23.11 -14.03 -14.95
CA GLN A 222 -23.90 -15.22 -15.24
C GLN A 222 -24.59 -15.09 -16.61
N PHE A 223 -24.35 -16.06 -17.49
CA PHE A 223 -25.22 -16.31 -18.66
C PHE A 223 -26.64 -16.61 -18.16
N SER A 224 -27.50 -15.59 -18.10
CA SER A 224 -28.93 -15.75 -17.86
C SER A 224 -29.67 -15.80 -19.19
N GLN A 225 -29.92 -17.03 -19.62
CA GLN A 225 -31.07 -17.54 -20.36
C GLN A 225 -31.93 -16.53 -21.13
N ASN A 226 -31.75 -16.49 -22.45
CA ASN A 226 -32.87 -16.28 -23.37
C ASN A 226 -33.26 -17.65 -23.95
N THR A 227 -34.28 -18.27 -23.38
CA THR A 227 -35.04 -19.29 -24.10
C THR A 227 -36.51 -19.10 -23.76
N SER A 228 -37.26 -18.78 -24.80
CA SER A 228 -38.70 -18.57 -24.84
C SER A 228 -39.46 -19.77 -24.28
N ILE A 229 -40.33 -19.47 -23.32
CA ILE A 229 -41.35 -20.37 -22.77
C ILE A 229 -42.28 -20.82 -23.90
N VAL A 230 -42.39 -22.14 -24.08
CA VAL A 230 -43.58 -22.78 -24.65
C VAL A 230 -44.03 -23.81 -23.61
N ASP A 231 -45.21 -23.59 -23.07
CA ASP A 231 -45.89 -24.44 -22.09
C ASP A 231 -46.13 -25.85 -22.64
N SER A 232 -45.84 -26.87 -21.82
CA SER A 232 -46.63 -28.10 -21.80
C SER A 232 -46.41 -28.83 -20.48
N ASP A 233 -47.52 -29.00 -19.75
CA ASP A 233 -47.66 -29.66 -18.45
C ASP A 233 -47.24 -31.13 -18.45
N HIS A 234 -46.45 -31.54 -17.45
CA HIS A 234 -46.70 -32.79 -16.70
C HIS A 234 -45.92 -32.80 -15.38
N ASP A 235 -46.63 -33.13 -14.32
CA ASP A 235 -46.20 -33.23 -12.93
C ASP A 235 -45.20 -34.38 -12.72
N ASP A 236 -44.17 -34.17 -11.89
CA ASP A 236 -43.86 -35.06 -10.77
C ASP A 236 -42.81 -34.47 -9.79
N GLU A 237 -43.13 -34.70 -8.51
CA GLU A 237 -42.43 -34.56 -7.22
C GLU A 237 -40.94 -34.15 -7.13
N CYS A 238 -40.64 -33.16 -6.26
CA CYS A 238 -40.01 -33.33 -4.92
C CYS A 238 -39.49 -31.98 -4.36
N GLY A 239 -39.41 -31.87 -3.01
CA GLY A 239 -39.04 -30.69 -2.20
C GLY A 239 -37.66 -30.08 -2.49
N ASP A 240 -37.24 -28.96 -1.90
CA ASP A 240 -37.35 -28.52 -0.51
C ASP A 240 -37.02 -27.02 -0.43
N TYR A 241 -37.21 -26.46 0.77
CA TYR A 241 -37.13 -25.06 1.18
C TYR A 241 -35.96 -24.20 0.65
N SER A 242 -36.28 -22.94 0.36
CA SER A 242 -35.32 -21.82 0.39
C SER A 242 -35.96 -20.58 1.03
N PRO A 243 -35.36 -19.94 2.04
CA PRO A 243 -35.84 -18.66 2.55
C PRO A 243 -35.10 -17.46 1.94
N VAL A 244 -35.94 -16.54 1.49
CA VAL A 244 -35.77 -15.16 0.99
C VAL A 244 -34.72 -14.29 1.70
N ILE A 245 -33.85 -13.62 0.91
CA ILE A 245 -33.14 -12.38 1.32
C ILE A 245 -33.74 -11.18 0.57
N LYS A 246 -34.24 -10.20 1.33
CA LYS A 246 -34.77 -8.92 0.87
C LYS A 246 -33.62 -7.98 0.43
N LYS A 247 -33.69 -7.44 -0.79
CA LYS A 247 -32.91 -6.27 -1.22
C LYS A 247 -33.58 -4.97 -0.77
N VAL A 248 -32.84 -4.09 -0.13
CA VAL A 248 -33.21 -2.67 0.08
C VAL A 248 -32.44 -1.83 -0.94
N LYS A 249 -33.16 -0.92 -1.61
CA LYS A 249 -32.72 -0.04 -2.70
C LYS A 249 -32.41 1.34 -2.10
N ALA A 250 -31.22 1.88 -2.34
CA ALA A 250 -30.87 3.27 -2.01
C ALA A 250 -31.20 4.18 -3.20
N LEU A 251 -31.92 5.28 -2.94
CA LEU A 251 -32.11 6.39 -3.87
C LEU A 251 -31.12 7.52 -3.54
N VAL A 252 -30.54 8.06 -4.61
CA VAL A 252 -29.79 9.32 -4.66
C VAL A 252 -30.76 10.44 -5.00
N GLU A 253 -30.66 11.59 -4.33
CA GLU A 253 -31.15 12.87 -4.86
C GLU A 253 -30.31 14.03 -4.32
N ALA A 254 -29.86 14.88 -5.23
CA ALA A 254 -29.20 16.16 -5.01
C ALA A 254 -30.16 17.30 -5.40
N PRO A 255 -29.99 18.53 -4.87
CA PRO A 255 -30.54 19.71 -5.53
C PRO A 255 -29.46 20.73 -5.93
N LYS A 256 -29.70 21.35 -7.10
CA LYS A 256 -29.05 22.55 -7.64
C LYS A 256 -29.86 23.81 -7.26
N THR A 257 -29.17 24.95 -7.11
CA THR A 257 -29.59 26.37 -7.34
C THR A 257 -28.41 27.27 -6.92
N ASP A 258 -28.16 28.52 -7.32
CA ASP A 258 -28.34 29.35 -8.53
C ASP A 258 -27.47 30.62 -8.32
N ILE A 259 -26.65 30.95 -9.32
CA ILE A 259 -26.03 32.21 -9.80
C ILE A 259 -26.35 33.55 -9.07
N LYS A 260 -25.29 34.37 -8.77
CA LYS A 260 -25.21 35.84 -9.05
C LYS A 260 -23.76 36.32 -9.29
N ASN A 261 -23.64 37.27 -10.24
CA ASN A 261 -22.46 37.85 -10.91
C ASN A 261 -21.77 39.04 -10.18
N ALA A 262 -20.68 39.50 -10.83
CA ALA A 262 -19.95 40.79 -10.77
C ALA A 262 -18.63 40.74 -9.98
N GLU A 263 -17.47 41.27 -10.41
CA GLU A 263 -17.11 42.25 -11.45
C GLU A 263 -15.58 42.21 -11.69
N GLU A 264 -15.15 42.82 -12.81
CA GLU A 264 -13.82 42.88 -13.42
C GLU A 264 -12.73 43.61 -12.60
N THR A 265 -11.45 43.28 -12.83
CA THR A 265 -10.42 44.30 -13.15
C THR A 265 -9.16 43.70 -13.78
N GLU A 266 -8.84 44.15 -14.99
CA GLU A 266 -7.57 43.99 -15.70
C GLU A 266 -6.43 44.79 -15.03
N ARG A 267 -5.19 44.37 -15.26
CA ARG A 267 -4.01 45.25 -15.47
C ARG A 267 -2.83 44.46 -16.05
N ASP A 268 -2.47 44.83 -17.26
CA ASP A 268 -1.22 44.49 -17.96
C ASP A 268 0.00 45.20 -17.34
N ILE A 269 1.21 44.66 -17.59
CA ILE A 269 2.31 45.30 -18.36
C ILE A 269 3.71 44.68 -18.04
N GLU A 270 4.42 44.35 -19.14
CA GLU A 270 5.89 44.29 -19.39
C GLU A 270 6.77 43.04 -19.06
N ASN A 271 6.95 42.22 -20.10
CA ASN A 271 8.19 41.95 -20.87
C ASN A 271 9.56 42.06 -20.17
N GLU A 272 10.35 40.96 -20.24
CA GLU A 272 11.69 40.98 -20.82
C GLU A 272 12.07 39.60 -21.41
N SER A 273 13.01 39.62 -22.35
CA SER A 273 13.09 38.77 -23.55
C SER A 273 14.36 37.89 -23.62
N PHE A 274 14.48 37.12 -24.72
CA PHE A 274 15.66 36.41 -25.28
C PHE A 274 15.89 34.96 -24.80
N LYS A 275 16.06 33.92 -25.65
CA LYS A 275 16.44 33.78 -27.08
C LYS A 275 15.84 32.52 -27.71
N LYS A 276 15.62 32.63 -29.02
CA LYS A 276 15.36 31.59 -30.04
C LYS A 276 16.41 30.47 -30.01
N ASP A 277 15.99 29.26 -30.40
CA ASP A 277 16.61 28.57 -31.53
C ASP A 277 15.53 27.88 -32.36
N GLU A 278 15.58 28.16 -33.66
CA GLU A 278 14.70 27.71 -34.72
C GLU A 278 15.07 26.28 -35.14
N ASN A 279 14.09 25.42 -35.31
CA ASN A 279 14.13 24.43 -36.39
C ASN A 279 12.68 24.16 -36.82
N GLU A 280 12.29 24.88 -37.86
CA GLU A 280 11.17 24.57 -38.72
C GLU A 280 11.39 23.18 -39.32
N ASN A 281 10.44 22.29 -39.09
CA ASN A 281 10.11 21.28 -40.08
C ASN A 281 8.59 21.17 -40.09
N ASP A 282 7.98 22.07 -40.86
CA ASP A 282 6.60 21.93 -41.30
C ASP A 282 6.49 20.62 -42.07
N THR A 283 5.88 19.63 -41.44
CA THR A 283 5.16 18.60 -42.16
C THR A 283 3.78 18.57 -41.53
N GLU A 284 2.82 19.16 -42.23
CA GLU A 284 1.40 18.96 -42.01
C GLU A 284 1.13 17.46 -41.84
N LYS A 285 0.95 17.02 -40.60
CA LYS A 285 0.26 15.76 -40.30
C LYS A 285 -1.13 16.14 -39.87
N SER A 286 -2.03 16.05 -40.85
CA SER A 286 -3.41 15.67 -40.62
C SER A 286 -3.47 14.63 -39.50
N THR A 287 -4.13 14.98 -38.40
CA THR A 287 -4.36 14.08 -37.27
C THR A 287 -5.40 13.05 -37.72
N ASP A 288 -4.91 11.97 -38.30
CA ASP A 288 -5.71 10.83 -38.73
C ASP A 288 -6.10 10.01 -37.48
N PRO A 289 -7.40 9.79 -37.19
CA PRO A 289 -7.87 9.01 -36.03
C PRO A 289 -7.25 7.61 -35.90
N ASN A 290 -6.74 7.07 -37.02
CA ASN A 290 -6.07 5.78 -37.10
C ASN A 290 -4.74 5.71 -36.34
N THR A 291 -3.99 6.81 -36.18
CA THR A 291 -2.66 6.76 -35.53
C THR A 291 -2.79 6.70 -33.99
N GLU A 292 -3.84 7.29 -33.44
CA GLU A 292 -4.19 7.17 -32.01
C GLU A 292 -4.80 5.80 -31.67
N GLN A 293 -5.50 5.15 -32.61
CA GLN A 293 -6.00 3.79 -32.42
C GLN A 293 -4.87 2.75 -32.43
N ILE A 294 -3.93 2.84 -33.38
CA ILE A 294 -2.78 1.92 -33.47
C ILE A 294 -1.86 2.03 -32.24
N THR A 295 -1.69 3.23 -31.68
CA THR A 295 -0.87 3.44 -30.46
C THR A 295 -1.57 3.02 -29.17
N LYS A 296 -2.92 3.04 -29.13
CA LYS A 296 -3.72 2.47 -28.03
C LYS A 296 -3.73 0.94 -28.08
N GLU A 297 -4.00 0.34 -29.25
CA GLU A 297 -4.00 -1.11 -29.45
C GLU A 297 -2.65 -1.75 -29.09
N GLN A 298 -1.53 -1.13 -29.50
CA GLN A 298 -0.19 -1.61 -29.13
C GLN A 298 0.13 -1.49 -27.62
N ASN A 299 -0.43 -0.49 -26.94
CA ASN A 299 -0.27 -0.33 -25.50
C ASN A 299 -1.17 -1.32 -24.74
N ASP A 300 -2.39 -1.54 -25.21
CA ASP A 300 -3.35 -2.49 -24.64
C ASP A 300 -2.84 -3.94 -24.76
N GLU A 301 -2.28 -4.32 -25.92
CA GLU A 301 -1.62 -5.62 -26.11
C GLU A 301 -0.43 -5.83 -25.16
N LYS A 302 0.37 -4.77 -24.95
CA LYS A 302 1.53 -4.83 -24.04
C LYS A 302 1.11 -4.94 -22.58
N GLU A 303 0.05 -4.26 -22.19
CA GLU A 303 -0.51 -4.35 -20.84
C GLU A 303 -1.14 -5.72 -20.59
N GLN A 304 -1.90 -6.24 -21.57
CA GLN A 304 -2.49 -7.57 -21.51
C GLN A 304 -1.42 -8.66 -21.36
N LYS A 305 -0.34 -8.58 -22.12
CA LYS A 305 0.79 -9.50 -22.00
C LYS A 305 1.43 -9.49 -20.61
N LYS A 306 1.54 -8.31 -19.97
CA LYS A 306 2.05 -8.20 -18.59
C LYS A 306 1.11 -8.83 -17.58
N LYS A 307 -0.21 -8.67 -17.75
CA LYS A 307 -1.22 -9.32 -16.90
C LYS A 307 -1.12 -10.84 -17.01
N GLU A 308 -1.01 -11.37 -18.22
CA GLU A 308 -0.84 -12.81 -18.48
C GLU A 308 0.45 -13.36 -17.89
N GLU A 309 1.57 -12.63 -18.04
CA GLU A 309 2.84 -13.02 -17.44
C GLU A 309 2.77 -13.05 -15.90
N TYR A 310 2.14 -12.04 -15.29
CA TYR A 310 1.94 -11.98 -13.85
C TYR A 310 1.07 -13.14 -13.34
N ILE A 311 -0.07 -13.40 -13.98
CA ILE A 311 -0.94 -14.54 -13.66
C ILE A 311 -0.15 -15.85 -13.81
N SER A 312 0.60 -16.02 -14.89
CA SER A 312 1.44 -17.20 -15.10
C SER A 312 2.42 -17.41 -13.96
N ASN A 313 3.06 -16.35 -13.46
CA ASN A 313 3.97 -16.43 -12.33
C ASN A 313 3.28 -16.83 -11.02
N LEU A 314 2.07 -16.28 -10.74
CA LEU A 314 1.28 -16.72 -9.59
C LEU A 314 0.90 -18.21 -9.70
N LEU A 315 0.46 -18.66 -10.87
CA LEU A 315 0.01 -20.04 -11.07
C LEU A 315 1.17 -21.05 -11.04
N LYS A 316 2.40 -20.66 -11.35
CA LYS A 316 3.60 -21.53 -11.18
C LYS A 316 3.81 -21.95 -9.73
N SER A 317 3.31 -21.16 -8.77
CA SER A 317 3.39 -21.51 -7.35
C SER A 317 2.41 -22.62 -6.94
N ILE A 318 1.45 -22.99 -7.81
CA ILE A 318 0.39 -23.95 -7.52
C ILE A 318 0.71 -25.30 -8.17
N LYS A 319 0.79 -26.35 -7.34
CA LYS A 319 0.93 -27.73 -7.84
C LYS A 319 -0.44 -28.37 -7.99
N PHE A 320 -1.11 -28.14 -9.12
CA PHE A 320 -2.47 -28.67 -9.36
C PHE A 320 -2.61 -30.19 -9.20
N THR A 321 -1.55 -30.96 -9.44
CA THR A 321 -1.56 -32.43 -9.27
C THR A 321 -1.63 -32.89 -7.81
N SER A 322 -1.54 -31.98 -6.85
CA SER A 322 -1.80 -32.27 -5.43
C SER A 322 -3.30 -32.27 -5.08
N MET A 323 -4.14 -31.72 -5.96
CA MET A 323 -5.60 -31.67 -5.77
C MET A 323 -6.26 -32.96 -6.26
N THR A 324 -7.42 -33.28 -5.70
CA THR A 324 -8.30 -34.31 -6.28
C THR A 324 -8.94 -33.82 -7.57
N ALA A 325 -9.39 -34.73 -8.43
CA ALA A 325 -10.15 -34.37 -9.63
C ALA A 325 -11.39 -33.51 -9.30
N TYR A 326 -12.07 -33.81 -8.19
CA TYR A 326 -13.21 -33.03 -7.71
C TYR A 326 -12.81 -31.60 -7.30
N ASP A 327 -11.77 -31.49 -6.46
CA ASP A 327 -11.30 -30.18 -5.98
C ASP A 327 -10.81 -29.29 -7.12
N PHE A 328 -10.14 -29.89 -8.11
CA PHE A 328 -9.74 -29.19 -9.31
C PHE A 328 -10.96 -28.66 -10.08
N CYS A 329 -11.94 -29.51 -10.37
CA CYS A 329 -13.15 -29.12 -11.10
C CYS A 329 -13.96 -28.03 -10.37
N ALA A 330 -14.11 -28.14 -9.04
CA ALA A 330 -14.86 -27.18 -8.23
C ALA A 330 -14.11 -25.86 -8.00
N GLY A 331 -12.78 -25.87 -8.07
CA GLY A 331 -11.93 -24.69 -7.92
C GLY A 331 -11.36 -24.23 -9.28
N PRO A 332 -10.09 -24.54 -9.60
CA PRO A 332 -9.43 -24.12 -10.85
C PRO A 332 -10.21 -24.37 -12.15
N GLY A 333 -10.99 -25.44 -12.22
CA GLY A 333 -11.81 -25.78 -13.38
C GLY A 333 -12.89 -24.74 -13.68
N THR A 334 -13.40 -24.03 -12.67
CA THR A 334 -14.38 -22.95 -12.82
C THR A 334 -13.76 -21.57 -13.05
N SER A 335 -12.48 -21.40 -12.70
CA SER A 335 -11.78 -20.12 -12.79
C SER A 335 -11.42 -19.75 -14.23
N ASN A 336 -11.43 -18.46 -14.53
CA ASN A 336 -10.97 -17.92 -15.82
C ASN A 336 -9.44 -17.73 -15.88
N LEU A 337 -8.71 -18.05 -14.79
CA LEU A 337 -7.24 -17.99 -14.75
C LEU A 337 -6.55 -19.06 -15.62
N LEU A 338 -7.27 -20.11 -16.00
CA LEU A 338 -6.76 -21.19 -16.84
C LEU A 338 -7.54 -21.24 -18.14
N THR A 339 -6.84 -21.42 -19.26
CA THR A 339 -7.48 -21.71 -20.55
C THR A 339 -8.17 -23.08 -20.50
N ILE A 340 -9.18 -23.28 -21.36
CA ILE A 340 -9.89 -24.55 -21.47
C ILE A 340 -8.92 -25.70 -21.78
N GLU A 341 -7.97 -25.47 -22.68
CA GLU A 341 -6.91 -26.42 -23.00
C GLU A 341 -6.09 -26.77 -21.76
N LYS A 342 -5.66 -25.77 -20.98
CA LYS A 342 -4.87 -26.02 -19.78
C LYS A 342 -5.65 -26.76 -18.70
N LYS A 343 -6.94 -26.46 -18.56
CA LYS A 343 -7.83 -27.19 -17.64
C LYS A 343 -7.89 -28.68 -17.98
N TYR A 344 -8.04 -29.02 -19.27
CA TYR A 344 -8.07 -30.41 -19.73
C TYR A 344 -6.73 -31.13 -19.47
N GLU A 345 -5.60 -30.51 -19.80
CA GLU A 345 -4.26 -31.08 -19.55
C GLU A 345 -4.04 -31.40 -18.07
N VAL A 346 -4.39 -30.45 -17.20
CA VAL A 346 -4.17 -30.58 -15.76
C VAL A 346 -5.10 -31.66 -15.17
N LEU A 347 -6.39 -31.65 -15.54
CA LEU A 347 -7.33 -32.67 -15.08
C LEU A 347 -6.90 -34.08 -15.53
N SER A 348 -6.47 -34.24 -16.79
CA SER A 348 -5.92 -35.50 -17.28
C SER A 348 -4.70 -35.95 -16.46
N SER A 349 -3.79 -35.02 -16.14
CA SER A 349 -2.62 -35.29 -15.31
C SER A 349 -2.99 -35.72 -13.89
N ILE A 350 -4.02 -35.11 -13.30
CA ILE A 350 -4.56 -35.50 -11.98
C ILE A 350 -5.10 -36.93 -12.03
N CYS A 351 -5.99 -37.24 -12.97
CA CYS A 351 -6.58 -38.57 -13.11
C CYS A 351 -5.51 -39.67 -13.30
N ILE A 352 -4.46 -39.39 -14.10
CA ILE A 352 -3.33 -40.31 -14.28
C ILE A 352 -2.57 -40.51 -12.98
N ALA A 353 -2.36 -39.45 -12.19
CA ALA A 353 -1.66 -39.51 -10.92
C ALA A 353 -2.45 -40.32 -9.87
N GLU A 354 -3.76 -40.06 -9.75
CA GLU A 354 -4.67 -40.81 -8.88
C GLU A 354 -4.67 -42.31 -9.23
N TYR A 355 -4.78 -42.66 -10.51
CA TYR A 355 -4.72 -44.05 -10.97
C TYR A 355 -3.41 -44.74 -10.59
N LYS A 356 -2.27 -44.08 -10.77
CA LYS A 356 -0.95 -44.61 -10.37
C LYS A 356 -0.86 -44.85 -8.86
N MET A 357 -1.39 -43.94 -8.04
CA MET A 357 -1.40 -44.10 -6.59
C MET A 357 -2.26 -45.29 -6.16
N HIS A 358 -3.43 -45.47 -6.76
CA HIS A 358 -4.29 -46.63 -6.51
C HIS A 358 -3.62 -47.96 -6.85
N LEU A 359 -2.88 -48.03 -7.96
CA LEU A 359 -2.11 -49.23 -8.32
C LEU A 359 -1.02 -49.53 -7.28
N LEU A 360 -0.33 -48.50 -6.77
CA LEU A 360 0.73 -48.65 -5.77
C LEU A 360 0.21 -49.04 -4.39
N SER A 361 -0.99 -48.59 -4.00
CA SER A 361 -1.62 -48.94 -2.71
C SER A 361 -2.28 -50.32 -2.70
N SER A 362 -2.36 -50.99 -3.86
CA SER A 362 -3.00 -52.29 -4.03
C SER A 362 -2.00 -53.46 -3.94
N PHE A 363 -0.72 -53.18 -3.65
CA PHE A 363 0.34 -54.12 -3.31
C PHE A 363 0.80 -53.87 -1.86
#